data_AF-A0A662N9P6-F1
#
_entry.id   AF-A0A662N9P6-F1
#
_cell.length_a   1.000
_cell.length_b   1.000
_cell.length_c   1.000
_cell.angle_alpha   90.00
_cell.angle_beta   90.00
_cell.angle_gamma   90.00
#
_symmetry.space_group_name_H-M   'P 1'
#
loop_
_entity.id
_entity.type
_entity.pdbx_description
1 polymer ?
#
loop_
_entity_poly.entity_id
_entity_poly.type
_entity_poly.pdbx_seq_one_letter_code
_entity_poly.pdbx_strand_id
1 'polypeptide(L)'
;MSHAVPGARVESAWVSYVPWWDVRLYFIFVDPDHSGYWLQFKKRHPHWERVALKYGAKAIEAACPEFDSFENLMNWLLDVLILPQGERQLIRLLFKQLKQECKC
;
A
#
# COMPACT_ATOMS: atom_id res chain seq x y z
N MET A 1 10.92 -6.30 14.89
CA MET A 1 10.22 -5.81 13.69
C MET A 1 9.52 -4.52 14.07
N SER A 2 9.79 -3.42 13.36
CA SER A 2 9.07 -2.15 13.58
C SER A 2 7.71 -2.22 12.90
N HIS A 3 6.65 -1.92 13.64
CA HIS A 3 5.31 -1.79 13.05
C HIS A 3 5.25 -0.53 12.17
N ALA A 4 4.60 -0.62 11.00
CA ALA A 4 4.39 0.52 10.11
C ALA A 4 3.65 1.68 10.82
N VAL A 5 2.75 1.33 11.73
CA VAL A 5 2.07 2.24 12.68
C VAL A 5 2.12 1.60 14.07
N PRO A 6 3.06 2.02 14.95
CA PRO A 6 3.15 1.49 16.31
C PRO A 6 1.85 1.74 17.10
N GLY A 7 1.35 0.71 17.78
CA GLY A 7 0.15 0.80 18.61
C GLY A 7 -1.18 0.69 17.86
N ALA A 8 -1.18 0.65 16.53
CA ALA A 8 -2.38 0.36 15.77
C ALA A 8 -2.73 -1.14 15.83
N ARG A 9 -3.99 -1.46 16.13
CA ARG A 9 -4.51 -2.82 16.05
C ARG A 9 -4.67 -3.20 14.58
N VAL A 10 -3.99 -4.25 14.16
CA VAL A 10 -4.14 -4.85 12.83
C VAL A 10 -4.39 -6.33 13.03
N GLU A 11 -5.58 -6.79 12.70
CA GLU A 11 -5.93 -8.22 12.71
C GLU A 11 -5.60 -8.85 11.37
N SER A 12 -5.93 -8.15 10.28
CA SER A 12 -5.60 -8.58 8.93
C SER A 12 -5.43 -7.38 7.99
N ALA A 13 -4.66 -7.58 6.92
CA ALA A 13 -4.47 -6.60 5.87
C ALA A 13 -4.31 -7.32 4.53
N TRP A 14 -4.96 -6.82 3.49
CA TRP A 14 -4.91 -7.41 2.15
C TRP A 14 -5.04 -6.33 1.09
N VAL A 15 -4.54 -6.62 -0.11
CA VAL A 15 -4.78 -5.74 -1.26
C VAL A 15 -6.21 -5.97 -1.75
N SER A 16 -6.96 -4.89 -1.86
CA SER A 16 -8.30 -4.85 -2.43
C SER A 16 -8.34 -3.88 -3.61
N TYR A 17 -9.48 -3.79 -4.27
CA TYR A 17 -9.71 -2.79 -5.29
C TYR A 17 -11.17 -2.33 -5.31
N VAL A 18 -11.39 -1.08 -5.72
CA VAL A 18 -12.71 -0.57 -6.10
C VAL A 18 -12.76 -0.35 -7.61
N PRO A 19 -13.90 -0.62 -8.26
CA PRO A 19 -14.11 -0.22 -9.64
C PRO A 19 -14.25 1.31 -9.72
N TRP A 20 -13.50 1.94 -10.61
CA TRP A 20 -13.61 3.37 -10.88
C TRP A 20 -13.64 3.55 -12.39
N TRP A 21 -14.83 3.83 -12.93
CA TRP A 21 -15.06 3.93 -14.38
C TRP A 21 -14.65 2.63 -15.09
N ASP A 22 -13.66 2.69 -15.97
CA ASP A 22 -13.09 1.59 -16.75
C ASP A 22 -11.83 0.97 -16.12
N VAL A 23 -11.40 1.44 -14.95
CA VAL A 23 -10.20 0.95 -14.26
C VAL A 23 -10.49 0.39 -12.87
N ARG A 24 -9.53 -0.38 -12.34
CA ARG A 24 -9.52 -0.83 -10.94
C ARG A 24 -8.55 0.03 -10.15
N LEU A 25 -9.02 0.59 -9.04
CA LEU A 25 -8.17 1.31 -8.10
C LEU A 25 -7.82 0.40 -6.93
N TYR A 26 -6.55 0.03 -6.83
CA TYR A 26 -5.99 -0.85 -5.82
C TYR A 26 -5.58 -0.07 -4.58
N PHE A 27 -5.85 -0.67 -3.42
CA PHE A 27 -5.47 -0.14 -2.11
C PHE A 27 -5.24 -1.28 -1.12
N ILE A 28 -4.66 -0.99 0.04
CA ILE A 28 -4.54 -1.98 1.14
C ILE A 28 -5.67 -1.73 2.14
N PHE A 29 -6.58 -2.71 2.26
CA PHE A 29 -7.56 -2.73 3.33
C PHE A 29 -6.90 -3.21 4.62
N VAL A 30 -7.32 -2.64 5.75
CA VAL A 30 -6.80 -2.96 7.08
C VAL A 30 -7.98 -3.12 8.01
N ASP A 31 -8.04 -4.26 8.69
CA ASP A 31 -9.09 -4.62 9.64
C ASP A 31 -8.53 -4.58 11.08
N PRO A 32 -9.30 -4.11 12.09
CA PRO A 32 -10.72 -3.71 12.04
C PRO A 32 -10.96 -2.23 11.73
N ASP A 33 -9.95 -1.37 11.87
CA ASP A 33 -10.11 0.08 11.73
C ASP A 33 -9.29 0.62 10.55
N HIS A 34 -9.85 0.46 9.34
CA HIS A 34 -9.21 0.90 8.11
C HIS A 34 -8.87 2.39 8.13
N SER A 35 -9.88 3.24 8.37
CA SER A 35 -9.71 4.69 8.32
C SER A 35 -8.81 5.21 9.44
N GLY A 36 -8.93 4.69 10.66
CA GLY A 36 -8.10 5.09 11.78
C GLY A 36 -6.64 4.64 11.62
N TYR A 37 -6.40 3.44 11.09
CA TYR A 37 -5.05 2.98 10.75
C TYR A 37 -4.39 3.94 9.75
N TRP A 38 -5.08 4.27 8.66
CA TRP A 38 -4.50 5.14 7.62
C TRP A 38 -4.30 6.57 8.08
N LEU A 39 -5.19 7.11 8.92
CA LEU A 39 -4.99 8.41 9.55
C LEU A 39 -3.68 8.44 10.36
N GLN A 40 -3.43 7.41 11.17
CA GLN A 40 -2.20 7.31 11.96
C GLN A 40 -0.96 7.08 11.08
N PHE A 41 -1.09 6.27 10.02
CA PHE A 41 -0.04 6.06 9.03
C PHE A 41 0.40 7.38 8.38
N LYS A 42 -0.56 8.18 7.91
CA LYS A 42 -0.31 9.48 7.28
C LYS A 42 0.41 10.45 8.23
N LYS A 43 0.05 10.45 9.52
CA LYS A 43 0.73 11.24 10.57
C LYS A 43 2.19 10.78 10.79
N ARG A 44 2.43 9.47 10.78
CA ARG A 44 3.75 8.88 11.03
C ARG A 44 4.72 9.05 9.88
N HIS A 45 4.20 9.04 8.65
CA HIS A 45 4.97 9.07 7.41
C HIS A 45 4.63 10.33 6.61
N PRO A 46 5.09 11.53 7.01
CA PRO A 46 4.63 12.81 6.43
C PRO A 46 4.94 12.98 4.93
N HIS A 47 5.81 12.13 4.37
CA HIS A 47 6.16 12.14 2.95
C HIS A 47 5.27 11.20 2.10
N TRP A 48 4.28 10.52 2.71
CA TRP A 48 3.43 9.52 2.05
C TRP A 48 2.77 10.05 0.78
N GLU A 49 2.30 11.29 0.82
CA GLU A 49 1.53 11.93 -0.26
C GLU A 49 2.45 12.24 -1.45
N ARG A 50 3.61 12.85 -1.19
CA ARG A 50 4.61 13.12 -2.24
C ARG A 50 5.02 11.84 -2.96
N VAL A 51 5.19 10.74 -2.22
CA VAL A 51 5.51 9.43 -2.80
C VAL A 51 4.30 8.85 -3.55
N ALA A 52 3.07 9.05 -3.06
CA ALA A 52 1.85 8.59 -3.74
C ALA A 52 1.72 9.25 -5.12
N LEU A 53 1.95 10.57 -5.18
CA LEU A 53 1.96 11.34 -6.43
C LEU A 53 3.07 10.86 -7.38
N LYS A 54 4.28 10.59 -6.87
CA LYS A 54 5.38 10.00 -7.66
C LYS A 54 4.97 8.69 -8.35
N TYR A 55 4.13 7.89 -7.70
CA TYR A 55 3.63 6.61 -8.23
C TYR A 55 2.25 6.70 -8.90
N GLY A 56 1.73 7.91 -9.14
CA GLY A 56 0.52 8.10 -9.93
C GLY A 56 -0.78 7.72 -9.21
N ALA A 57 -0.84 7.90 -7.89
CA ALA A 57 -2.08 7.71 -7.12
C ALA A 57 -3.26 8.48 -7.76
N LYS A 58 -4.41 7.83 -7.85
CA LYS A 58 -5.64 8.37 -8.44
C LYS A 58 -6.56 9.02 -7.42
N ALA A 59 -6.50 8.54 -6.18
CA ALA A 59 -7.19 9.13 -5.05
C ALA A 59 -6.21 9.31 -3.90
N ILE A 60 -6.06 10.54 -3.42
CA ILE A 60 -5.25 10.91 -2.26
C ILE A 60 -6.09 11.48 -1.11
N GLU A 61 -7.25 12.06 -1.44
CA GLU A 61 -8.25 12.60 -0.51
C GLU A 61 -9.04 11.49 0.23
N ALA A 62 -8.98 10.25 -0.26
CA ALA A 62 -9.56 9.11 0.41
C ALA A 62 -8.82 8.75 1.72
N ALA A 63 -9.38 7.82 2.50
CA ALA A 63 -8.75 7.35 3.74
C ALA A 63 -7.31 6.85 3.49
N CYS A 64 -7.11 6.11 2.40
CA CYS A 64 -5.83 5.61 1.92
C CYS A 64 -5.58 6.02 0.46
N PRO A 65 -4.32 6.02 0.00
CA PRO A 65 -4.05 6.27 -1.41
C PRO A 65 -4.43 5.06 -2.27
N GLU A 66 -5.00 5.34 -3.43
CA GLU A 66 -5.43 4.32 -4.39
C GLU A 66 -4.70 4.45 -5.72
N PHE A 67 -4.39 3.33 -6.36
CA PHE A 67 -3.53 3.26 -7.54
C PHE A 67 -4.16 2.45 -8.66
N ASP A 68 -3.92 2.82 -9.92
CA ASP A 68 -4.41 2.09 -11.09
C ASP A 68 -3.71 0.73 -11.33
N SER A 69 -2.67 0.42 -10.55
CA SER A 69 -2.00 -0.87 -10.61
C SER A 69 -1.51 -1.32 -9.23
N PHE A 70 -1.56 -2.64 -9.04
CA PHE A 70 -0.94 -3.31 -7.89
C PHE A 70 0.54 -2.93 -7.72
N GLU A 71 1.27 -2.77 -8.83
CA GLU A 71 2.70 -2.48 -8.79
C GLU A 71 3.00 -1.07 -8.28
N ASN A 72 2.19 -0.07 -8.67
CA ASN A 72 2.31 1.29 -8.16
C ASN A 72 1.98 1.34 -6.67
N LEU A 73 0.93 0.64 -6.22
CA LEU A 73 0.59 0.50 -4.80
C LEU A 73 1.75 -0.09 -3.99
N MET A 74 2.35 -1.19 -4.46
CA MET A 74 3.44 -1.83 -3.72
C MET A 74 4.72 -0.99 -3.74
N ASN A 75 5.08 -0.40 -4.87
CA ASN A 75 6.25 0.48 -4.93
C ASN A 75 6.09 1.71 -4.04
N TRP A 76 4.88 2.29 -3.97
CA TRP A 76 4.56 3.35 -3.03
C TRP A 76 4.79 2.90 -1.58
N LEU A 77 4.22 1.78 -1.16
CA LEU A 77 4.37 1.28 0.22
C LEU A 77 5.85 1.09 0.60
N LEU A 78 6.63 0.48 -0.29
CA LEU A 78 8.06 0.21 -0.07
C LEU A 78 8.90 1.50 0.06
N ASP A 79 8.55 2.55 -0.69
CA ASP A 79 9.20 3.85 -0.62
C ASP A 79 8.79 4.63 0.63
N VAL A 80 7.51 4.57 1.03
CA VAL A 80 7.02 5.28 2.22
C VAL A 80 7.56 4.67 3.52
N LEU A 81 7.67 3.35 3.57
CA LEU A 81 8.22 2.66 4.75
C LEU A 81 9.75 2.78 4.85
N ILE A 82 10.41 3.34 3.82
CA ILE A 82 11.88 3.49 3.74
C ILE A 82 12.57 2.16 4.09
N LEU A 83 12.05 1.06 3.53
CA LEU A 83 12.60 -0.26 3.83
C LEU A 83 14.05 -0.37 3.32
N PRO A 84 14.95 -1.04 4.07
CA PRO A 84 16.28 -1.36 3.60
C PRO A 84 16.26 -2.05 2.24
N GLN A 85 17.30 -1.83 1.42
CA GLN A 85 17.37 -2.36 0.05
C GLN A 85 17.18 -3.89 -0.01
N GLY A 86 17.69 -4.62 0.97
CA GLY A 86 17.52 -6.08 1.06
C GLY A 86 16.05 -6.50 1.22
N GLU A 87 15.33 -5.90 2.18
CA GLU A 87 13.90 -6.18 2.41
C GLU A 87 13.06 -5.79 1.18
N ARG A 88 13.37 -4.64 0.57
CA ARG A 88 12.73 -4.18 -0.66
C ARG A 88 12.90 -5.19 -1.79
N GLN A 89 14.10 -5.74 -1.98
CA GLN A 89 14.33 -6.76 -3.01
C GLN A 89 13.59 -8.06 -2.70
N LEU A 90 13.63 -8.52 -1.45
CA LEU A 90 12.91 -9.73 -1.03
C LEU A 90 11.41 -9.62 -1.33
N ILE A 91 10.78 -8.52 -0.91
CA ILE A 91 9.34 -8.30 -1.14
C ILE A 91 9.02 -8.25 -2.65
N ARG A 92 9.86 -7.61 -3.46
CA ARG A 92 9.68 -7.59 -4.93
C ARG A 92 9.78 -8.98 -5.55
N LEU A 93 10.67 -9.83 -5.06
CA LEU A 93 10.80 -11.22 -5.53
C LEU A 93 9.54 -12.02 -5.19
N LEU A 94 9.03 -11.90 -3.96
CA LEU A 94 7.78 -12.55 -3.54
C LEU A 94 6.60 -12.12 -4.41
N PHE A 95 6.47 -10.83 -4.75
CA PHE A 95 5.40 -10.39 -5.65
C PHE A 95 5.54 -10.89 -7.08
N LYS A 96 6.77 -10.99 -7.60
CA LYS A 96 7.01 -11.56 -8.93
C LYS A 96 6.59 -13.03 -8.97
N GLN A 97 6.91 -13.79 -7.92
CA GLN A 97 6.54 -15.18 -7.79
C GLN A 97 5.01 -15.37 -7.74
N LEU A 98 4.32 -14.59 -6.89
CA LEU A 98 2.85 -14.64 -6.80
C LEU A 98 2.16 -14.28 -8.13
N LYS A 99 2.68 -13.29 -8.87
CA LYS A 99 2.18 -12.96 -10.22
C LYS A 99 2.37 -14.10 -11.24
N GLN A 100 3.35 -14.98 -11.06
CA GLN A 100 3.58 -16.14 -11.94
C GLN A 100 2.63 -17.29 -11.57
N GLU A 101 2.37 -17.50 -10.29
CA GLU A 101 1.50 -18.58 -9.79
C GLU A 101 0.01 -18.31 -10.05
N CYS A 102 -0.44 -17.04 -10.11
CA CYS A 102 -1.82 -16.69 -10.44
C CYS A 102 -2.14 -16.65 -11.95
N LYS A 103 -1.22 -17.03 -12.83
CA LYS A 103 -1.51 -17.22 -14.26
C LYS A 103 -2.05 -18.64 -14.49
N CYS A 104 -3.35 -18.83 -14.24
CA CYS A 104 -4.12 -19.97 -14.76
C CYS A 104 -5.06 -19.47 -15.86
#